data_AF-A0A6B2LCD3-F1
#
_entry.id   AF-A0A6B2LCD3-F1
#
_cell.length_a   1.000
_cell.length_b   1.000
_cell.length_c   1.000
_cell.angle_alpha   90.00
_cell.angle_beta   90.00
_cell.angle_gamma   90.00
#
_symmetry.space_group_name_H-M   'P 1'
#
loop_
_entity.id
_entity.type
_entity.pdbx_description
1 polymer ?
#
loop_
_entity_poly.entity_id
_entity_poly.type
_entity_poly.pdbx_seq_one_letter_code
_entity_poly.pdbx_strand_id
1 'polypeptide(L)'
;MRKIKEERNYGYSDVVALDVSLPVERRSAFFEEHFHRDEEIRYFLEGGGYFDCRGHRGEWVRMHGRAGDLIVLPAGISHRYSLDEGNYSKVMRLFTGEPSWTAHKDPTDQKRIDYLESIKKLKYFPQGMHYIKIEDLCSFDSVMSELDLGLEVLVFFVSAVDSDTQEAWCPDVRRALPLVHQALSEREDYFYFVEIHIQKSDYKDNPHFYFREHKKVLLQKIPTLGRWVDGKMQKALVETQLHDLNNIRLFFKN
;
A
#
# COMPACT_ATOMS: atom_id res chain seq x y z
N MET A 1 17.71 -4.65 1.58
CA MET A 1 17.45 -5.99 2.17
C MET A 1 17.69 -6.06 3.68
N ARG A 2 18.89 -5.79 4.21
CA ARG A 2 19.17 -5.88 5.67
C ARG A 2 18.14 -5.13 6.55
N LYS A 3 17.90 -3.85 6.23
CA LYS A 3 16.95 -2.99 6.97
C LYS A 3 15.54 -3.60 7.08
N ILE A 4 14.98 -4.06 5.96
CA ILE A 4 13.64 -4.71 5.94
C ILE A 4 13.63 -6.01 6.77
N LYS A 5 14.69 -6.81 6.73
CA LYS A 5 14.78 -8.04 7.55
C LYS A 5 14.75 -7.71 9.05
N GLU A 6 15.45 -6.67 9.46
CA GLU A 6 15.47 -6.21 10.86
C GLU A 6 14.10 -5.64 11.26
N GLU A 7 13.55 -4.72 10.47
CA GLU A 7 12.27 -4.05 10.76
C GLU A 7 11.07 -5.00 10.81
N ARG A 8 11.05 -6.03 9.95
CA ARG A 8 9.96 -7.00 9.87
C ARG A 8 10.27 -8.34 10.55
N ASN A 9 11.40 -8.42 11.25
CA ASN A 9 11.86 -9.60 11.97
C ASN A 9 11.91 -10.88 11.10
N TYR A 10 12.46 -10.77 9.88
CA TYR A 10 12.61 -11.91 8.97
C TYR A 10 13.84 -12.76 9.34
N GLY A 11 13.65 -13.64 10.32
CA GLY A 11 14.71 -14.48 10.91
C GLY A 11 15.19 -15.65 10.06
N TYR A 12 14.42 -16.08 9.04
CA TYR A 12 14.79 -17.17 8.15
C TYR A 12 14.71 -16.75 6.68
N SER A 13 15.65 -17.24 5.86
CA SER A 13 15.57 -17.10 4.41
C SER A 13 16.29 -18.22 3.68
N ASP A 14 15.78 -18.60 2.53
CA ASP A 14 16.44 -19.46 1.56
C ASP A 14 16.25 -18.93 0.13
N VAL A 15 16.88 -19.59 -0.84
CA VAL A 15 16.78 -19.22 -2.26
C VAL A 15 16.29 -20.43 -3.04
N VAL A 16 15.27 -20.21 -3.86
CA VAL A 16 14.73 -21.22 -4.77
C VAL A 16 14.72 -20.70 -6.20
N ALA A 17 14.99 -21.59 -7.14
CA ALA A 17 14.79 -21.36 -8.56
C ALA A 17 13.62 -22.21 -9.04
N LEU A 18 12.76 -21.64 -9.85
CA LEU A 18 11.61 -22.27 -10.46
C LEU A 18 11.73 -22.11 -11.97
N ASP A 19 11.58 -23.21 -12.69
CA ASP A 19 11.53 -23.22 -14.15
C ASP A 19 10.60 -24.32 -14.66
N VAL A 20 10.43 -24.41 -15.98
CA VAL A 20 9.52 -25.36 -16.63
C VAL A 20 9.87 -26.84 -16.42
N SER A 21 11.09 -27.16 -15.97
CA SER A 21 11.48 -28.52 -15.59
C SER A 21 10.80 -29.02 -14.32
N LEU A 22 10.20 -28.12 -13.51
CA LEU A 22 9.39 -28.53 -12.38
C LEU A 22 8.19 -29.38 -12.83
N PRO A 23 7.87 -30.46 -12.10
CA PRO A 23 6.70 -31.29 -12.37
C PRO A 23 5.44 -30.44 -12.53
N VAL A 24 4.60 -30.80 -13.50
CA VAL A 24 3.36 -30.07 -13.81
C VAL A 24 2.50 -29.98 -12.56
N GLU A 25 2.43 -31.04 -11.76
CA GLU A 25 1.65 -31.10 -10.53
C GLU A 25 2.10 -30.05 -9.51
N ARG A 26 3.42 -29.81 -9.40
CA ARG A 26 3.96 -28.75 -8.54
C ARG A 26 3.62 -27.36 -9.06
N ARG A 27 3.78 -27.13 -10.37
CA ARG A 27 3.43 -25.84 -10.99
C ARG A 27 1.93 -25.55 -10.88
N SER A 28 1.09 -26.57 -11.08
CA SER A 28 -0.35 -26.48 -10.89
C SER A 28 -0.71 -26.17 -9.43
N ALA A 29 -0.07 -26.79 -8.45
CA ALA A 29 -0.32 -26.51 -7.04
C ALA A 29 -0.04 -25.05 -6.66
N PHE A 30 0.99 -24.42 -7.24
CA PHE A 30 1.26 -22.98 -7.05
C PHE A 30 0.19 -22.08 -7.69
N PHE A 31 -0.39 -22.51 -8.82
CA PHE A 31 -1.37 -21.73 -9.57
C PHE A 31 -2.82 -21.94 -9.09
N GLU A 32 -3.09 -22.99 -8.32
CA GLU A 32 -4.36 -23.13 -7.63
C GLU A 32 -4.51 -22.03 -6.57
N GLU A 33 -5.70 -21.43 -6.48
CA GLU A 33 -5.97 -20.42 -5.46
C GLU A 33 -5.85 -21.01 -4.05
N HIS A 34 -5.04 -20.36 -3.21
CA HIS A 34 -4.79 -20.73 -1.83
C HIS A 34 -4.45 -19.51 -0.97
N PHE A 35 -4.30 -19.72 0.33
CA PHE A 35 -3.71 -18.75 1.25
C PHE A 35 -2.76 -19.43 2.24
N HIS A 36 -1.93 -18.62 2.91
CA HIS A 36 -1.05 -19.05 3.98
C HIS A 36 -1.45 -18.40 5.31
N ARG A 37 -1.13 -19.07 6.42
CA ARG A 37 -1.38 -18.56 7.79
C ARG A 37 -0.33 -17.53 8.25
N ASP A 38 0.77 -17.44 7.50
CA ASP A 38 1.88 -16.50 7.65
C ASP A 38 2.03 -15.65 6.38
N GLU A 39 2.89 -14.62 6.41
CA GLU A 39 3.21 -13.82 5.22
C GLU A 39 3.90 -14.69 4.15
N GLU A 40 3.51 -14.51 2.89
CA GLU A 40 4.28 -15.02 1.75
C GLU A 40 5.19 -13.91 1.21
N ILE A 41 6.48 -14.02 1.53
CA ILE A 41 7.48 -13.01 1.18
C ILE A 41 8.41 -13.55 0.10
N ARG A 42 8.53 -12.82 -1.02
CA ARG A 42 9.35 -13.19 -2.17
C ARG A 42 10.15 -12.00 -2.67
N TYR A 43 11.46 -12.12 -2.62
CA TYR A 43 12.37 -11.17 -3.25
C TYR A 43 12.93 -11.78 -4.54
N PHE A 44 12.59 -11.19 -5.68
CA PHE A 44 13.03 -11.68 -6.99
C PHE A 44 14.51 -11.30 -7.21
N LEU A 45 15.34 -12.32 -7.39
CA LEU A 45 16.77 -12.19 -7.65
C LEU A 45 17.05 -12.19 -9.16
N GLU A 46 16.40 -13.09 -9.90
CA GLU A 46 16.56 -13.27 -11.35
C GLU A 46 15.22 -13.71 -11.95
N GLY A 47 15.02 -13.46 -13.25
CA GLY A 47 13.80 -13.85 -13.96
C GLY A 47 12.55 -13.09 -13.50
N GLY A 48 11.39 -13.72 -13.63
CA GLY A 48 10.10 -13.11 -13.29
C GLY A 48 8.94 -14.09 -13.15
N GLY A 49 7.83 -13.59 -12.63
CA GLY A 49 6.60 -14.36 -12.46
C GLY A 49 5.41 -13.51 -12.03
N TYR A 50 4.24 -14.11 -12.09
CA TYR A 50 2.99 -13.46 -11.72
C TYR A 50 2.49 -13.97 -10.38
N PHE A 51 2.27 -13.03 -9.47
CA PHE A 51 1.39 -13.24 -8.32
C PHE A 51 0.02 -12.68 -8.66
N ASP A 52 -1.01 -13.51 -8.60
CA ASP A 52 -2.38 -13.03 -8.66
C ASP A 52 -2.97 -13.07 -7.24
N CYS A 53 -3.62 -11.99 -6.80
CA CYS A 53 -4.36 -11.97 -5.53
C CYS A 53 -5.79 -11.48 -5.73
N ARG A 54 -6.67 -11.79 -4.78
CA ARG A 54 -8.05 -11.29 -4.81
C ARG A 54 -8.10 -9.83 -4.38
N GLY A 55 -8.58 -8.97 -5.28
CA GLY A 55 -8.92 -7.59 -4.97
C GLY A 55 -10.16 -7.48 -4.09
N HIS A 56 -10.55 -6.25 -3.74
CA HIS A 56 -11.62 -6.00 -2.75
C HIS A 56 -12.98 -6.57 -3.17
N ARG A 57 -13.25 -6.71 -4.48
CA ARG A 57 -14.51 -7.26 -5.00
C ARG A 57 -14.38 -8.73 -5.41
N GLY A 58 -13.26 -9.36 -5.07
CA GLY A 58 -12.96 -10.74 -5.47
C GLY A 58 -12.49 -10.89 -6.92
N GLU A 59 -12.22 -9.80 -7.64
CA GLU A 59 -11.50 -9.83 -8.91
C GLU A 59 -10.04 -10.29 -8.73
N TRP A 60 -9.42 -10.76 -9.81
CA TRP A 60 -7.98 -11.04 -9.81
C TRP A 60 -7.19 -9.79 -10.13
N VAL A 61 -6.25 -9.44 -9.26
CA VAL A 61 -5.21 -8.43 -9.50
C VAL A 61 -3.90 -9.17 -9.76
N ARG A 62 -3.27 -8.91 -10.91
CA ARG A 62 -2.00 -9.52 -11.32
C ARG A 62 -0.83 -8.58 -11.05
N MET A 63 0.15 -9.06 -10.29
CA MET A 63 1.42 -8.40 -10.01
C MET A 63 2.54 -9.14 -10.73
N HIS A 64 3.29 -8.44 -11.57
CA HIS A 64 4.48 -9.00 -12.25
C HIS A 64 5.72 -8.70 -11.40
N GLY A 65 6.20 -9.71 -10.68
CA GLY A 65 7.46 -9.62 -9.96
C GLY A 65 8.65 -9.87 -10.89
N ARG A 66 9.63 -8.96 -10.86
CA ARG A 66 10.88 -9.02 -11.65
C ARG A 66 12.08 -8.84 -10.74
N ALA A 67 13.27 -9.17 -11.23
CA ALA A 67 14.51 -9.01 -10.48
C ALA A 67 14.61 -7.61 -9.82
N GLY A 68 14.79 -7.59 -8.50
CA GLY A 68 14.80 -6.38 -7.67
C GLY A 68 13.50 -6.15 -6.88
N ASP A 69 12.39 -6.79 -7.25
CA ASP A 69 11.11 -6.61 -6.59
C ASP A 69 10.99 -7.46 -5.32
N LEU A 70 10.43 -6.86 -4.27
CA LEU A 70 10.00 -7.56 -3.05
C LEU A 70 8.47 -7.54 -2.99
N ILE A 71 7.85 -8.72 -3.04
CA ILE A 71 6.42 -8.90 -2.84
C ILE A 71 6.19 -9.51 -1.46
N VAL A 72 5.28 -8.91 -0.69
CA VAL A 72 4.82 -9.42 0.61
C VAL A 72 3.32 -9.58 0.54
N LEU A 73 2.84 -10.83 0.55
CA LEU A 73 1.43 -11.15 0.64
C LEU A 73 1.06 -11.39 2.11
N PRO A 74 0.09 -10.66 2.68
CA PRO A 74 -0.28 -10.81 4.08
C PRO A 74 -0.93 -12.17 4.36
N ALA A 75 -0.77 -12.68 5.58
CA ALA A 75 -1.46 -13.88 6.03
C ALA A 75 -2.97 -13.81 5.76
N GLY A 76 -3.55 -14.89 5.25
CA GLY A 76 -4.97 -15.00 4.94
C GLY A 76 -5.43 -14.41 3.60
N ILE A 77 -4.55 -13.77 2.81
CA ILE A 77 -4.91 -13.33 1.44
C ILE A 77 -4.96 -14.53 0.48
N SER A 78 -6.05 -14.62 -0.28
CA SER A 78 -6.16 -15.58 -1.38
C SER A 78 -5.30 -15.13 -2.55
N HIS A 79 -4.40 -16.01 -2.98
CA HIS A 79 -3.46 -15.75 -4.05
C HIS A 79 -3.08 -17.04 -4.80
N ARG A 80 -2.32 -16.86 -5.87
CA ARG A 80 -1.68 -17.92 -6.67
C ARG A 80 -0.44 -17.37 -7.37
N TYR A 81 0.42 -18.28 -7.81
CA TYR A 81 1.66 -17.96 -8.50
C TYR A 81 1.80 -18.71 -9.82
N SER A 82 2.36 -18.04 -10.83
CA SER A 82 2.80 -18.66 -12.09
C SER A 82 4.13 -18.06 -12.53
N LEU A 83 4.92 -18.86 -13.25
CA LEU A 83 5.99 -18.31 -14.10
C LEU A 83 5.39 -17.37 -15.15
N ASP A 84 6.17 -16.38 -15.57
CA ASP A 84 5.85 -15.56 -16.74
C ASP A 84 6.32 -16.23 -18.04
N GLU A 85 6.26 -15.52 -19.17
CA GLU A 85 6.70 -16.02 -20.48
C GLU A 85 8.20 -16.34 -20.53
N GLY A 86 9.00 -15.76 -19.63
CA GLY A 86 10.41 -16.06 -19.45
C GLY A 86 10.65 -17.44 -18.83
N ASN A 87 9.62 -18.09 -18.29
CA ASN A 87 9.65 -19.48 -17.81
C ASN A 87 10.74 -19.77 -16.74
N TYR A 88 11.21 -18.73 -16.07
CA TYR A 88 12.25 -18.80 -15.06
C TYR A 88 12.05 -17.73 -13.99
N SER A 89 12.13 -18.12 -12.73
CA SER A 89 12.28 -17.19 -11.62
C SER A 89 13.25 -17.73 -10.59
N LYS A 90 14.02 -16.84 -9.99
CA LYS A 90 14.85 -17.15 -8.82
C LYS A 90 14.47 -16.17 -7.73
N VAL A 91 13.97 -16.69 -6.62
CA VAL A 91 13.45 -15.88 -5.53
C VAL A 91 14.13 -16.25 -4.23
N MET A 92 14.49 -15.24 -3.44
CA MET A 92 14.74 -15.42 -2.02
C MET A 92 13.41 -15.42 -1.29
N ARG A 93 13.15 -16.46 -0.51
CA ARG A 93 11.97 -16.57 0.34
C ARG A 93 12.37 -16.12 1.74
N LEU A 94 11.51 -15.35 2.41
CA LEU A 94 11.77 -14.83 3.76
C LEU A 94 10.63 -15.23 4.70
N PHE A 95 10.94 -15.44 5.98
CA PHE A 95 10.00 -15.85 7.02
C PHE A 95 10.30 -15.13 8.33
N THR A 96 9.26 -14.82 9.10
CA THR A 96 9.35 -14.25 10.44
C THR A 96 9.83 -15.27 11.50
N GLY A 97 9.70 -16.56 11.21
CA GLY A 97 10.10 -17.66 12.10
C GLY A 97 10.42 -18.94 11.32
N GLU A 98 10.11 -20.11 11.90
CA GLU A 98 10.24 -21.38 11.19
C GLU A 98 9.31 -21.41 9.97
N PRO A 99 9.79 -21.83 8.80
CA PRO A 99 9.01 -21.75 7.57
C PRO A 99 7.87 -22.78 7.56
N SER A 100 6.65 -22.30 7.35
CA SER A 100 5.48 -23.12 7.03
C SER A 100 5.04 -22.87 5.59
N TRP A 101 4.99 -23.93 4.79
CA TRP A 101 4.63 -23.88 3.35
C TRP A 101 3.19 -24.33 3.09
N THR A 102 2.41 -24.53 4.15
CA THR A 102 1.10 -25.17 4.04
C THR A 102 0.13 -24.24 3.35
N ALA A 103 -0.37 -24.67 2.18
CA ALA A 103 -1.42 -23.99 1.46
C ALA A 103 -2.79 -24.40 2.03
N HIS A 104 -3.64 -23.40 2.28
CA HIS A 104 -4.98 -23.59 2.82
C HIS A 104 -6.04 -23.09 1.83
N LYS A 105 -7.22 -23.72 1.86
CA LYS A 105 -8.39 -23.34 1.05
C LYS A 105 -9.68 -23.22 1.87
N ASP A 106 -9.63 -23.53 3.17
CA ASP A 106 -10.79 -23.51 4.04
C ASP A 106 -11.22 -22.06 4.30
N PRO A 107 -12.43 -21.64 3.86
CA PRO A 107 -12.91 -20.28 4.10
C PRO A 107 -13.22 -20.00 5.58
N THR A 108 -13.29 -21.04 6.42
CA THR A 108 -13.58 -20.93 7.86
C THR A 108 -12.31 -20.86 8.73
N ASP A 109 -11.12 -20.88 8.11
CA ASP A 109 -9.86 -20.72 8.83
C ASP A 109 -9.77 -19.34 9.51
N GLN A 110 -9.36 -19.32 10.78
CA GLN A 110 -9.30 -18.09 11.57
C GLN A 110 -8.40 -17.03 10.94
N LYS A 111 -7.27 -17.39 10.32
CA LYS A 111 -6.38 -16.40 9.66
C LYS A 111 -7.03 -15.75 8.45
N ARG A 112 -7.85 -16.50 7.72
CA ARG A 112 -8.64 -15.96 6.61
C ARG A 112 -9.71 -15.00 7.13
N ILE A 113 -10.40 -15.35 8.22
CA ILE A 113 -11.39 -14.49 8.87
C ILE A 113 -10.72 -13.19 9.37
N ASP A 114 -9.60 -13.31 10.09
CA ASP A 114 -8.84 -12.15 10.60
C ASP A 114 -8.42 -11.21 9.47
N TYR A 115 -7.91 -11.75 8.35
CA TYR A 115 -7.59 -10.98 7.16
C TYR A 115 -8.82 -10.24 6.61
N LEU A 116 -9.94 -10.95 6.44
CA LEU A 116 -11.18 -10.36 5.93
C LEU A 116 -11.72 -9.25 6.85
N GLU A 117 -11.63 -9.42 8.17
CA GLU A 117 -11.98 -8.38 9.14
C GLU A 117 -11.01 -7.19 9.09
N SER A 118 -9.72 -7.44 8.90
CA SER A 118 -8.73 -6.37 8.75
C SER A 118 -9.01 -5.47 7.55
N ILE A 119 -9.40 -6.06 6.41
CA ILE A 119 -9.75 -5.29 5.21
C ILE A 119 -11.16 -4.69 5.27
N LYS A 120 -12.07 -5.23 6.08
CA LYS A 120 -13.35 -4.55 6.39
C LYS A 120 -13.13 -3.27 7.17
N LYS A 121 -12.05 -3.13 7.95
CA LYS A 121 -11.67 -1.84 8.55
C LYS A 121 -11.16 -0.84 7.52
N LEU A 122 -10.71 -1.33 6.36
CA LEU A 122 -10.31 -0.52 5.20
C LEU A 122 -11.51 -0.12 4.32
N LYS A 123 -12.77 -0.33 4.76
CA LYS A 123 -14.04 0.05 4.09
C LYS A 123 -14.17 1.51 3.66
N TYR A 124 -13.19 2.36 3.97
CA TYR A 124 -13.14 3.76 3.58
C TYR A 124 -12.63 3.98 2.16
N PHE A 125 -12.16 2.94 1.49
CA PHE A 125 -11.60 3.05 0.16
C PHE A 125 -12.66 2.74 -0.90
N PRO A 126 -13.20 3.76 -1.58
CA PRO A 126 -14.21 3.54 -2.60
C PRO A 126 -13.61 2.75 -3.76
N GLN A 127 -14.53 2.16 -4.51
CA GLN A 127 -14.31 1.15 -5.52
C GLN A 127 -13.35 1.54 -6.68
N GLY A 128 -13.15 2.84 -6.94
CA GLY A 128 -12.24 3.36 -7.96
C GLY A 128 -10.98 4.04 -7.41
N MET A 129 -10.77 4.01 -6.10
CA MET A 129 -9.63 4.71 -5.51
C MET A 129 -8.37 3.85 -5.49
N HIS A 130 -7.32 4.36 -6.12
CA HIS A 130 -5.96 3.86 -6.04
C HIS A 130 -5.25 4.51 -4.84
N TYR A 131 -5.27 3.82 -3.70
CA TYR A 131 -4.63 4.30 -2.46
C TYR A 131 -3.10 4.11 -2.52
N ILE A 132 -2.36 5.17 -2.25
CA ILE A 132 -0.89 5.15 -2.17
C ILE A 132 -0.49 5.80 -0.85
N LYS A 133 0.27 5.07 -0.03
CA LYS A 133 0.81 5.59 1.22
C LYS A 133 2.30 5.88 1.06
N ILE A 134 2.73 7.08 1.43
CA ILE A 134 4.14 7.49 1.41
C ILE A 134 4.60 7.76 2.85
N GLU A 135 5.48 6.90 3.36
CA GLU A 135 6.15 7.07 4.66
C GLU A 135 7.62 7.49 4.49
N ASP A 136 8.29 7.00 3.45
CA ASP A 136 9.61 7.49 3.04
C ASP A 136 9.44 8.73 2.16
N LEU A 137 9.66 9.90 2.74
CA LEU A 137 9.46 11.18 2.04
C LEU A 137 10.40 11.35 0.84
N CYS A 138 11.53 10.63 0.76
CA CYS A 138 12.44 10.67 -0.38
C CYS A 138 11.85 10.02 -1.63
N SER A 139 10.89 9.11 -1.46
CA SER A 139 10.21 8.43 -2.57
C SER A 139 9.17 9.31 -3.27
N PHE A 140 8.79 10.44 -2.66
CA PHE A 140 7.69 11.28 -3.13
C PHE A 140 7.78 11.64 -4.62
N ASP A 141 8.89 12.23 -5.08
CA ASP A 141 8.98 12.67 -6.47
C ASP A 141 8.96 11.52 -7.47
N SER A 142 9.55 10.37 -7.13
CA SER A 142 9.52 9.18 -7.99
C SER A 142 8.10 8.66 -8.11
N VAL A 143 7.42 8.46 -6.98
CA VAL A 143 6.02 8.01 -6.94
C VAL A 143 5.14 8.96 -7.73
N MET A 144 5.21 10.26 -7.45
CA MET A 144 4.38 11.26 -8.14
C MET A 144 4.67 11.36 -9.64
N SER A 145 5.89 11.01 -10.10
CA SER A 145 6.23 10.98 -11.53
C SER A 145 5.67 9.78 -12.28
N GLU A 146 5.34 8.69 -11.57
CA GLU A 146 4.72 7.50 -12.14
C GLU A 146 3.19 7.60 -12.20
N LEU A 147 2.59 8.58 -11.52
CA LEU A 147 1.16 8.87 -11.53
C LEU A 147 0.78 9.73 -12.75
N ASP A 148 0.81 9.14 -13.94
CA ASP A 148 0.35 9.80 -15.17
C ASP A 148 -0.52 8.85 -16.02
N LEU A 149 -1.78 8.68 -15.59
CA LEU A 149 -2.71 7.70 -16.15
C LEU A 149 -4.09 8.31 -16.51
N GLY A 150 -4.19 9.63 -16.65
CA GLY A 150 -5.45 10.30 -17.02
C GLY A 150 -6.54 10.29 -15.94
N LEU A 151 -6.19 9.93 -14.71
CA LEU A 151 -7.07 9.97 -13.53
C LEU A 151 -6.74 11.17 -12.65
N GLU A 152 -7.72 11.62 -11.86
CA GLU A 152 -7.50 12.63 -10.83
C GLU A 152 -6.50 12.11 -9.78
N VAL A 153 -5.61 12.98 -9.30
CA VAL A 153 -4.68 12.67 -8.22
C VAL A 153 -4.94 13.62 -7.04
N LEU A 154 -5.40 13.06 -5.94
CA LEU A 154 -5.54 13.74 -4.66
C LEU A 154 -4.32 13.45 -3.78
N VAL A 155 -3.79 14.47 -3.12
CA VAL A 155 -2.63 14.34 -2.22
C VAL A 155 -3.03 14.84 -0.84
N PHE A 156 -2.85 13.98 0.16
CA PHE A 156 -3.23 14.25 1.54
C PHE A 156 -2.02 14.16 2.48
N PHE A 157 -1.58 15.31 2.98
CA PHE A 157 -0.49 15.40 3.95
C PHE A 157 -1.05 15.26 5.36
N VAL A 158 -0.65 14.21 6.06
CA VAL A 158 -1.12 13.86 7.41
C VAL A 158 0.05 13.61 8.35
N SER A 159 -0.21 13.66 9.65
CA SER A 159 0.76 13.23 10.65
C SER A 159 0.80 11.70 10.72
N ALA A 160 1.99 11.14 10.83
CA ALA A 160 2.18 9.73 11.20
C ALA A 160 1.54 9.40 12.56
N VAL A 161 1.40 8.09 12.81
CA VAL A 161 0.90 7.56 14.08
C VAL A 161 1.99 7.64 15.15
N ASP A 162 1.62 8.11 16.34
CA ASP A 162 2.46 8.10 17.53
C ASP A 162 2.57 6.68 18.07
N SER A 163 3.80 6.22 18.37
CA SER A 163 4.04 4.86 18.84
C SER A 163 3.37 4.56 20.18
N ASP A 164 3.22 5.57 21.03
CA ASP A 164 2.72 5.40 22.39
C ASP A 164 1.19 5.40 22.40
N THR A 165 0.57 6.33 21.68
CA THR A 165 -0.90 6.45 21.67
C THR A 165 -1.59 5.61 20.60
N GLN A 166 -0.85 5.11 19.60
CA GLN A 166 -1.40 4.44 18.41
C GLN A 166 -2.40 5.34 17.63
N GLU A 167 -2.28 6.66 17.79
CA GLU A 167 -3.09 7.65 17.08
C GLU A 167 -2.20 8.67 16.35
N ALA A 168 -2.73 9.34 15.34
CA ALA A 168 -2.01 10.41 14.64
C ALA A 168 -1.55 11.49 15.64
N TRP A 169 -0.27 11.89 15.61
CA TRP A 169 0.28 12.80 16.64
C TRP A 169 -0.32 14.21 16.57
N CYS A 170 -0.84 14.63 15.41
CA CYS A 170 -1.49 15.92 15.21
C CYS A 170 -3.01 15.85 15.54
N PRO A 171 -3.52 16.66 16.49
CA PRO A 171 -4.94 16.68 16.82
C PRO A 171 -5.85 17.11 15.66
N ASP A 172 -5.38 17.98 14.76
CA ASP A 172 -6.15 18.42 13.59
C ASP A 172 -6.28 17.30 12.55
N VAL A 173 -5.25 16.44 12.42
CA VAL A 173 -5.30 15.24 11.58
C VAL A 173 -6.29 14.24 12.16
N ARG A 174 -6.27 13.99 13.48
CA ARG A 174 -7.26 13.09 14.13
C ARG A 174 -8.71 13.51 13.88
N ARG A 175 -8.97 14.82 13.82
CA ARG A 175 -10.30 15.37 13.50
C ARG A 175 -10.65 15.27 12.02
N ALA A 176 -9.71 15.56 11.13
CA ALA A 176 -9.94 15.58 9.68
C ALA A 176 -10.05 14.17 9.05
N LEU A 177 -9.19 13.24 9.46
CA LEU A 177 -9.07 11.90 8.86
C LEU A 177 -10.41 11.16 8.70
N PRO A 178 -11.26 11.02 9.75
CA PRO A 178 -12.54 10.32 9.60
C PRO A 178 -13.50 11.02 8.63
N LEU A 179 -13.46 12.36 8.54
CA LEU A 179 -14.33 13.12 7.64
C LEU A 179 -13.87 13.00 6.19
N VAL A 180 -12.55 13.03 5.94
CA VAL A 180 -11.99 12.80 4.61
C VAL A 180 -12.32 11.37 4.15
N HIS A 181 -12.11 10.37 5.00
CA HIS A 181 -12.45 8.98 4.72
C HIS A 181 -13.94 8.78 4.44
N GLN A 182 -14.80 9.45 5.21
CA GLN A 182 -16.24 9.42 4.95
C GLN A 182 -16.58 9.99 3.57
N ALA A 183 -16.06 11.18 3.23
CA ALA A 183 -16.32 11.79 1.92
C ALA A 183 -15.73 10.97 0.76
N LEU A 184 -14.58 10.31 0.97
CA LEU A 184 -14.00 9.41 -0.02
C LEU A 184 -14.91 8.21 -0.27
N SER A 185 -15.48 7.62 0.79
CA SER A 185 -16.38 6.46 0.66
C SER A 185 -17.66 6.74 -0.15
N GLU A 186 -17.99 8.02 -0.35
CA GLU A 186 -19.14 8.48 -1.15
C GLU A 186 -18.82 8.61 -2.65
N ARG A 187 -17.56 8.46 -3.05
CA ARG A 187 -17.13 8.55 -4.45
C ARG A 187 -17.31 7.23 -5.19
N GLU A 188 -17.66 7.32 -6.48
CA GLU A 188 -17.85 6.17 -7.36
C GLU A 188 -16.90 6.15 -8.56
N ASP A 189 -16.12 7.21 -8.74
CA ASP A 189 -15.19 7.40 -9.86
C ASP A 189 -13.78 6.86 -9.57
N TYR A 190 -12.93 6.81 -10.61
CA TYR A 190 -11.55 6.32 -10.50
C TYR A 190 -10.56 7.47 -10.30
N PHE A 191 -9.74 7.38 -9.26
CA PHE A 191 -8.77 8.42 -8.89
C PHE A 191 -7.64 7.86 -8.02
N TYR A 192 -6.51 8.56 -7.97
CA TYR A 192 -5.44 8.30 -7.02
C TYR A 192 -5.65 9.09 -5.73
N PHE A 193 -5.43 8.44 -4.60
CA PHE A 193 -5.36 9.09 -3.30
C PHE A 193 -4.01 8.80 -2.66
N VAL A 194 -3.14 9.79 -2.66
CA VAL A 194 -1.77 9.72 -2.15
C VAL A 194 -1.73 10.31 -0.75
N GLU A 195 -1.59 9.47 0.27
CA GLU A 195 -1.52 9.87 1.67
C GLU A 195 -0.06 9.88 2.16
N ILE A 196 0.42 11.04 2.60
CA ILE A 196 1.81 11.26 2.99
C ILE A 196 1.87 11.40 4.51
N HIS A 197 2.58 10.46 5.14
CA HIS A 197 2.68 10.35 6.59
C HIS A 197 3.94 11.06 7.09
N ILE A 198 3.75 12.16 7.79
CA ILE A 198 4.83 13.03 8.24
C ILE A 198 5.15 12.73 9.71
N GLN A 199 6.41 12.40 9.99
CA GLN A 199 6.90 12.20 11.35
C GLN A 199 6.97 13.51 12.12
N LYS A 200 6.68 13.45 13.43
CA LYS A 200 6.69 14.63 14.30
C LYS A 200 8.05 15.30 14.36
N SER A 201 9.12 14.50 14.38
CA SER A 201 10.52 14.94 14.42
C SER A 201 10.91 15.80 13.22
N ASP A 202 10.35 15.50 12.05
CA ASP A 202 10.75 16.13 10.79
C ASP A 202 10.03 17.46 10.60
N TYR A 203 8.83 17.59 11.17
CA TYR A 203 7.90 18.68 10.89
C TYR A 203 7.77 19.71 12.01
N LYS A 204 7.67 19.24 13.27
CA LYS A 204 7.39 20.14 14.39
C LYS A 204 8.58 21.07 14.61
N ASP A 205 8.30 22.37 14.67
CA ASP A 205 9.31 23.43 14.87
C ASP A 205 10.42 23.49 13.80
N ASN A 206 10.21 22.84 12.63
CA ASN A 206 11.18 22.83 11.52
C ASN A 206 10.75 23.73 10.34
N PRO A 207 11.21 24.99 10.24
CA PRO A 207 10.88 25.88 9.12
C PRO A 207 11.36 25.37 7.76
N HIS A 208 12.44 24.57 7.73
CA HIS A 208 13.07 24.02 6.52
C HIS A 208 12.62 22.58 6.24
N PHE A 209 11.45 22.18 6.73
CA PHE A 209 10.89 20.87 6.41
C PHE A 209 10.74 20.70 4.90
N TYR A 210 11.12 19.53 4.37
CA TYR A 210 11.19 19.23 2.93
C TYR A 210 10.01 19.80 2.13
N PHE A 211 8.77 19.50 2.52
CA PHE A 211 7.59 19.94 1.77
C PHE A 211 7.25 21.42 1.92
N ARG A 212 7.78 22.15 2.91
CA ARG A 212 7.64 23.61 3.03
C ARG A 212 8.40 24.32 1.91
N GLU A 213 9.57 23.81 1.55
CA GLU A 213 10.45 24.37 0.52
C GLU A 213 10.33 23.68 -0.84
N HIS A 214 9.66 22.53 -0.90
CA HIS A 214 9.45 21.79 -2.13
C HIS A 214 8.62 22.59 -3.14
N LYS A 215 9.24 22.94 -4.28
CA LYS A 215 8.69 23.88 -5.29
C LYS A 215 7.34 23.48 -5.88
N LYS A 216 7.01 22.18 -5.88
CA LYS A 216 5.74 21.66 -6.40
C LYS A 216 4.66 21.54 -5.32
N VAL A 217 5.00 21.68 -4.04
CA VAL A 217 4.08 21.42 -2.91
C VAL A 217 3.85 22.67 -2.06
N LEU A 218 4.91 23.30 -1.54
CA LEU A 218 4.85 24.48 -0.68
C LEU A 218 3.90 24.33 0.52
N LEU A 219 4.00 23.19 1.23
CA LEU A 219 3.14 22.80 2.34
C LEU A 219 3.22 23.81 3.47
N GLN A 220 2.08 24.42 3.83
CA GLN A 220 2.03 25.37 4.94
C GLN A 220 1.75 24.68 6.28
N LYS A 221 0.79 23.75 6.28
CA LYS A 221 0.23 23.13 7.48
C LYS A 221 -0.17 21.67 7.24
N ILE A 222 -0.41 20.92 8.31
CA ILE A 222 -1.09 19.61 8.24
C ILE A 222 -2.31 19.64 9.17
N PRO A 223 -3.41 18.95 8.82
CA PRO A 223 -3.64 18.24 7.57
C PRO A 223 -3.79 19.19 6.36
N THR A 224 -3.36 18.76 5.18
CA THR A 224 -3.59 19.47 3.90
C THR A 224 -4.02 18.47 2.83
N LEU A 225 -5.21 18.67 2.26
CA LEU A 225 -5.74 17.88 1.14
C LEU A 225 -5.77 18.75 -0.11
N GLY A 226 -5.07 18.32 -1.16
CA GLY A 226 -4.95 19.07 -2.40
C GLY A 226 -5.11 18.22 -3.65
N ARG A 227 -5.24 18.87 -4.80
CA ARG A 227 -5.20 18.22 -6.12
C ARG A 227 -3.79 18.33 -6.69
N TRP A 228 -3.29 17.26 -7.27
CA TRP A 228 -2.06 17.29 -8.05
C TRP A 228 -2.40 17.49 -9.53
N VAL A 229 -2.06 18.65 -10.06
CA VAL A 229 -2.40 19.08 -11.42
C VAL A 229 -1.17 19.70 -12.06
N ASP A 230 -0.81 19.23 -13.26
CA ASP A 230 0.37 19.67 -14.01
C ASP A 230 1.68 19.58 -13.18
N GLY A 231 1.83 18.47 -12.45
CA GLY A 231 3.04 18.19 -11.67
C GLY A 231 3.23 19.06 -10.43
N LYS A 232 2.16 19.69 -9.92
CA LYS A 232 2.19 20.50 -8.70
C LYS A 232 0.88 20.46 -7.93
N MET A 233 0.96 20.80 -6.65
CA MET A 233 -0.19 20.93 -5.77
C MET A 233 -0.99 22.20 -6.13
N GLN A 234 -2.29 22.04 -6.34
CA GLN A 234 -3.26 23.09 -6.64
C GLN A 234 -4.55 22.83 -5.87
N LYS A 235 -5.34 23.88 -5.61
CA LYS A 235 -6.64 23.83 -4.88
C LYS A 235 -6.55 22.95 -3.64
N ALA A 236 -6.33 23.53 -2.45
CA ALA A 236 -6.23 22.74 -1.22
C ALA A 236 -7.17 23.21 -0.11
N LEU A 237 -7.62 22.25 0.68
CA LEU A 237 -8.19 22.44 2.00
C LEU A 237 -7.09 22.23 3.06
N VAL A 238 -6.99 23.13 4.02
CA VAL A 238 -5.99 23.09 5.09
C VAL A 238 -6.62 23.13 6.47
N GLU A 239 -6.05 22.38 7.42
CA GLU A 239 -6.43 22.32 8.84
C GLU A 239 -7.94 22.30 9.10
N THR A 240 -8.49 23.41 9.59
CA THR A 240 -9.88 23.53 10.05
C THR A 240 -10.88 23.47 8.92
N GLN A 241 -10.46 23.76 7.68
CA GLN A 241 -11.30 23.56 6.49
C GLN A 241 -11.66 22.08 6.30
N LEU A 242 -10.81 21.17 6.79
CA LEU A 242 -11.03 19.72 6.77
C LEU A 242 -11.80 19.21 8.01
N HIS A 243 -12.22 20.09 8.92
CA HIS A 243 -13.07 19.70 10.06
C HIS A 243 -14.57 19.79 9.73
N ASP A 244 -14.91 20.15 8.50
CA ASP A 244 -16.27 20.20 7.98
C ASP A 244 -16.41 19.27 6.77
N LEU A 245 -17.26 18.25 6.92
CA LEU A 245 -17.55 17.27 5.88
C LEU A 245 -18.10 17.89 4.59
N ASN A 246 -18.88 18.98 4.69
CA ASN A 246 -19.44 19.64 3.53
C ASN A 246 -18.37 20.35 2.69
N ASN A 247 -17.36 20.94 3.33
CA ASN A 247 -16.22 21.53 2.62
C ASN A 247 -15.47 20.46 1.83
N ILE A 248 -15.25 19.29 2.43
CA ILE A 248 -14.57 18.16 1.77
C ILE A 248 -15.40 17.65 0.59
N ARG A 249 -16.72 17.47 0.78
CA ARG A 249 -17.62 17.05 -0.31
C ARG A 249 -17.64 18.05 -1.47
N LEU A 250 -17.66 19.35 -1.19
CA LEU A 250 -17.58 20.38 -2.22
C LEU A 250 -16.23 20.36 -2.94
N PHE A 251 -15.15 20.07 -2.23
CA PHE A 251 -13.82 19.94 -2.80
C PHE A 251 -13.71 18.76 -3.79
N PHE A 252 -14.34 17.62 -3.49
CA PHE A 252 -14.35 16.46 -4.40
C PHE A 252 -15.23 16.66 -5.64
N LYS A 253 -16.20 17.59 -5.61
CA LYS A 253 -17.07 17.87 -6.76
C LYS A 253 -16.51 18.86 -7.79
N ASN A 254 -15.48 19.64 -7.45
CA ASN A 254 -14.98 20.81 -8.21
C ASN A 254 -13.48 20.77 -8.51
#